data_AF-A0A7K0Q4R7-F1
#
_entry.id   AF-A0A7K0Q4R7-F1
#
_cell.length_a   1.000
_cell.length_b   1.000
_cell.length_c   1.000
_cell.angle_alpha   90.00
_cell.angle_beta   90.00
_cell.angle_gamma   90.00
#
_symmetry.space_group_name_H-M   'P 1'
#
loop_
_entity.id
_entity.type
_entity.pdbx_description
1 polymer ?
#
loop_
_entity_poly.entity_id
_entity_poly.type
_entity_poly.pdbx_seq_one_letter_code
_entity_poly.pdbx_strand_id
1 'polypeptide(L)' 'KQLKKVATKAHMEQVAFLKDNFEMGHGHANAIVSVFRKENGL' A
#
# COMPACT_ATOMS: atom_id res chain seq x y z
N LYS A 1 -4.12 -8.55 -4.07
CA LYS A 1 -3.01 -9.54 -4.07
C LYS A 1 -1.61 -8.90 -4.08
N GLN A 2 -1.38 -7.74 -4.71
CA GLN A 2 -0.04 -7.12 -4.78
C GLN A 2 0.47 -6.60 -3.41
N LEU A 3 -0.37 -5.89 -2.65
CA LEU A 3 0.01 -5.41 -1.30
C LEU A 3 0.37 -6.53 -0.30
N LYS A 4 -0.14 -7.75 -0.51
CA LYS A 4 0.25 -8.90 0.33
C LYS A 4 1.75 -9.23 0.21
N LYS A 5 2.39 -8.93 -0.92
CA LYS A 5 3.84 -9.12 -1.13
C LYS A 5 4.70 -8.18 -0.29
N VAL A 6 4.13 -7.05 0.13
CA VAL A 6 4.81 -6.02 0.92
C VAL A 6 4.09 -5.79 2.26
N ALA A 7 3.28 -6.75 2.72
CA ALA A 7 2.44 -6.62 3.92
C ALA A 7 3.26 -6.33 5.19
N THR A 8 4.48 -6.86 5.27
CA THR A 8 5.40 -6.66 6.40
C THR A 8 6.14 -5.33 6.36
N LYS A 9 6.07 -4.58 5.25
CA LYS A 9 6.72 -3.28 5.11
C LYS A 9 5.97 -2.18 5.84
N ALA A 10 6.67 -1.09 6.13
CA ALA A 10 6.04 0.10 6.68
C ALA A 10 5.00 0.69 5.71
N HIS A 11 4.00 1.38 6.25
CA HIS A 11 2.91 1.98 5.48
C HIS A 11 3.41 2.76 4.25
N MET A 12 4.40 3.63 4.44
CA MET A 12 4.92 4.47 3.36
C MET A 12 5.69 3.69 2.29
N GLU A 13 6.31 2.56 2.64
CA GLU A 13 6.96 1.68 1.68
C GLU A 13 5.93 0.91 0.84
N GLN A 14 4.79 0.55 1.44
CA GLN A 14 3.64 -0.02 0.72
C GLN A 14 3.04 1.02 -0.24
N VAL A 15 2.95 2.29 0.17
CA VAL A 15 2.51 3.39 -0.69
C VAL A 15 3.51 3.61 -1.84
N ALA A 16 4.81 3.62 -1.56
CA ALA A 16 5.84 3.73 -2.61
C ALA A 16 5.75 2.57 -3.61
N PHE A 17 5.60 1.33 -3.15
CA PHE A 17 5.42 0.17 -4.02
C PHE A 17 4.26 0.34 -5.01
N LEU A 18 3.13 0.92 -4.56
CA LEU A 18 1.98 1.20 -5.42
C LEU A 18 2.26 2.33 -6.42
N LYS A 19 2.95 3.39 -6.00
CA LYS A 19 3.33 4.50 -6.87
C LYS A 19 4.28 4.04 -7.98
N ASP A 20 5.31 3.29 -7.62
CA ASP A 20 6.41 2.97 -8.52
C ASP A 20 6.04 1.87 -9.53
N ASN A 21 5.18 0.92 -9.14
CA ASN A 21 4.84 -0.23 -9.99
C ASN A 21 3.50 -0.10 -10.72
N PHE A 22 2.66 0.85 -10.32
CA PHE A 22 1.30 1.01 -10.87
C PHE A 22 0.94 2.47 -11.15
N GLU A 23 1.94 3.36 -11.16
CA GLU A 23 1.81 4.79 -11.48
C GLU A 23 0.70 5.50 -10.69
N MET A 24 0.43 5.01 -9.46
CA MET A 24 -0.64 5.57 -8.64
C MET A 24 -0.24 6.93 -8.06
N GLY A 25 -1.19 7.86 -8.07
CA GLY A 25 -1.07 9.11 -7.31
C GLY A 25 -1.01 8.86 -5.80
N HIS A 26 -0.34 9.76 -5.07
CA HIS A 26 -0.08 9.60 -3.63
C HIS A 26 -1.37 9.37 -2.81
N GLY A 27 -2.41 10.18 -3.05
CA GLY A 27 -3.69 10.05 -2.33
C GLY A 27 -4.38 8.70 -2.56
N HIS A 28 -4.38 8.21 -3.81
CA HIS A 28 -4.97 6.91 -4.15
C HIS A 28 -4.18 5.75 -3.53
N ALA A 29 -2.85 5.77 -3.66
CA ALA A 29 -2.00 4.75 -3.06
C ALA A 29 -2.15 4.73 -1.53
N ASN A 30 -2.19 5.91 -0.90
CA ASN A 30 -2.36 6.04 0.54
C ASN A 30 -3.71 5.47 1.02
N ALA A 31 -4.81 5.80 0.34
CA ALA A 31 -6.14 5.30 0.70
C ALA A 31 -6.21 3.75 0.62
N ILE A 32 -5.67 3.17 -0.46
CA ILE A 32 -5.66 1.72 -0.65
C ILE A 32 -4.84 1.02 0.44
N VAL A 33 -3.64 1.55 0.77
CA VAL A 33 -2.79 0.97 1.81
C VAL A 33 -3.47 1.08 3.18
N SER A 34 -4.08 2.22 3.52
CA SER A 34 -4.81 2.39 4.78
C SER A 34 -5.94 1.37 4.96
N VAL A 35 -6.75 1.16 3.92
CA VAL A 35 -7.83 0.15 3.95
C VAL A 35 -7.23 -1.26 4.08
N PHE A 36 -6.22 -1.59 3.27
CA PHE A 36 -5.56 -2.89 3.33
C PHE A 36 -5.00 -3.20 4.73
N ARG A 37 -4.32 -2.25 5.37
CA ARG A 37 -3.77 -2.43 6.71
C ARG A 37 -4.86 -2.63 7.76
N LYS A 38 -5.92 -1.82 7.71
CA LYS A 38 -7.08 -1.95 8.60
C LYS A 38 -7.74 -3.32 8.49
N GLU A 39 -7.94 -3.83 7.27
CA GLU A 39 -8.56 -5.14 7.03
C GLU A 39 -7.68 -6.33 7.43
N ASN A 40 -6.36 -6.13 7.51
CA ASN A 40 -5.40 -7.20 7.81
C ASN A 40 -4.74 -7.04 9.20
N GLY A 41 -5.15 -6.06 10.00
CA GLY A 41 -4.65 -5.83 11.36
C GLY A 41 -3.17 -5.42 11.41
N LEU A 42 -2.72 -4.61 10.46
CA LEU A 42 -1.31 -4.17 10.29
C LEU A 42 -1.06 -2.74 10.74
#